data_AF-A0A5C8UIB1-F1
#
_entry.id   AF-A0A5C8UIB1-F1
#
_cell.length_a   1.000
_cell.length_b   1.000
_cell.length_c   1.000
_cell.angle_alpha   90.00
_cell.angle_beta   90.00
_cell.angle_gamma   90.00
#
_symmetry.space_group_name_H-M   'P 1'
#
loop_
_entity.id
_entity.type
_entity.pdbx_description
1 polymer ?
#
loop_
_entity_poly.entity_id
_entity_poly.type
_entity_poly.pdbx_seq_one_letter_code
_entity_poly.pdbx_strand_id
1 'polypeptide(L)' 'PIKGKGSSDWAYSWVPVVGPLVGGAIAGLVAHPLLPLITK' A
#
# COMPACT_ATOMS: atom_id res chain seq x y z
N PRO A 1 23.99 -13.60 -10.93
CA PRO A 1 22.93 -14.25 -11.76
C PRO A 1 22.79 -15.72 -11.38
N ILE A 2 21.57 -16.19 -11.08
CA ILE A 2 21.35 -17.59 -10.68
C ILE A 2 21.23 -18.42 -11.96
N LYS A 3 22.12 -19.42 -12.11
CA LYS A 3 22.13 -20.31 -13.28
C LYS A 3 20.77 -21.01 -13.40
N GLY A 4 20.10 -20.88 -14.55
CA GLY A 4 18.79 -21.49 -14.81
C GLY A 4 17.57 -20.74 -14.27
N LYS A 5 17.73 -19.53 -13.73
CA LYS A 5 16.59 -18.70 -13.33
C LYS A 5 15.77 -18.28 -14.58
N GLY A 6 14.47 -18.58 -14.58
CA GLY A 6 13.52 -18.11 -15.59
C GLY A 6 13.21 -16.60 -15.48
N SER A 7 12.26 -16.11 -16.27
CA SER A 7 11.81 -14.71 -16.16
C SER A 7 11.16 -14.45 -14.80
N SER A 8 11.32 -13.22 -14.28
CA SER A 8 10.55 -12.79 -13.11
C SER A 8 9.14 -12.43 -13.56
N ASP A 9 8.13 -13.06 -12.96
CA ASP A 9 6.73 -12.67 -13.12
C ASP A 9 6.42 -11.50 -12.17
N TRP A 10 6.16 -10.33 -12.75
CA TRP A 10 5.91 -9.07 -12.04
C TRP A 10 4.44 -8.66 -12.09
N ALA A 11 3.55 -9.48 -12.66
CA ALA A 11 2.15 -9.10 -12.91
C ALA A 11 1.42 -8.67 -11.62
N TYR A 12 1.77 -9.25 -10.46
CA TYR A 12 1.16 -8.94 -9.17
C TYR A 12 1.94 -7.93 -8.31
N SER A 13 3.15 -7.54 -8.70
CA SER A 13 4.09 -6.80 -7.84
C SER A 13 3.65 -5.38 -7.50
N TRP A 14 2.71 -4.81 -8.24
CA TRP A 14 2.15 -3.49 -7.94
C TRP A 14 1.21 -3.50 -6.72
N VAL A 15 0.54 -4.61 -6.44
CA VAL A 15 -0.44 -4.73 -5.36
C VAL A 15 0.17 -4.42 -3.98
N PRO A 16 1.31 -5.02 -3.57
CA PRO A 16 1.95 -4.68 -2.29
C PRO A 16 2.56 -3.26 -2.24
N VAL A 17 2.54 -2.50 -3.34
CA VAL A 17 3.04 -1.12 -3.39
C VAL A 17 1.88 -0.13 -3.37
N VAL A 18 0.98 -0.23 -4.35
CA VAL A 18 -0.11 0.73 -4.53
C VAL A 18 -1.17 0.57 -3.44
N GLY A 19 -1.48 -0.66 -3.02
CA GLY A 19 -2.47 -0.91 -1.97
C GLY A 19 -2.14 -0.16 -0.67
N PRO A 20 -0.94 -0.37 -0.09
CA PRO A 20 -0.51 0.35 1.11
C PRO A 20 -0.43 1.87 0.92
N LEU A 21 0.02 2.35 -0.24
CA LEU A 21 0.11 3.79 -0.52
C LEU A 21 -1.27 4.45 -0.58
N VAL A 22 -2.22 3.85 -1.29
CA VAL A 22 -3.59 4.35 -1.38
C VAL A 22 -4.27 4.27 -0.01
N GLY A 23 -4.15 3.15 0.70
CA GLY A 23 -4.71 2.98 2.03
C GLY A 23 -4.15 4.00 3.03
N GLY A 24 -2.82 4.21 3.02
CA GLY A 24 -2.14 5.20 3.86
C GLY A 24 -2.54 6.64 3.52
N ALA A 25 -2.66 6.98 2.24
CA ALA A 25 -3.12 8.30 1.81
C ALA A 25 -4.57 8.56 2.25
N ILE A 26 -5.47 7.61 2.04
CA ILE A 26 -6.87 7.71 2.49
C ILE A 26 -6.90 7.86 4.01
N ALA A 27 -6.22 6.98 4.75
CA ALA A 27 -6.14 7.02 6.21
C ALA A 27 -5.63 8.37 6.71
N GLY A 28 -4.56 8.92 6.11
CA GLY A 28 -4.02 10.22 6.47
C GLY A 28 -5.00 11.38 6.22
N LEU A 29 -5.72 11.36 5.09
CA LEU A 29 -6.71 12.38 4.76
C LEU A 29 -7.92 12.35 5.70
N VAL A 30 -8.43 11.16 6.01
CA VAL A 30 -9.60 11.02 6.89
C VAL A 30 -9.23 11.12 8.37
N ALA A 31 -7.97 10.93 8.74
CA ALA A 31 -7.53 11.05 10.13
C ALA A 31 -7.87 12.41 10.74
N HIS A 32 -7.65 13.51 10.02
CA HIS A 32 -7.88 14.86 10.56
C HIS A 32 -9.34 15.12 11.01
N PRO A 33 -10.38 14.85 10.19
CA PRO A 33 -11.77 14.98 10.64
C PRO A 33 -12.26 13.85 11.56
N LEU A 34 -11.69 12.63 11.47
CA LEU A 34 -12.17 11.49 12.23
C LEU A 34 -11.59 11.37 13.64
N LEU A 35 -10.32 11.76 13.86
CA LEU A 35 -9.70 11.69 15.18
C LEU A 35 -10.51 12.44 16.26
N PRO A 36 -11.02 13.66 16.02
CA PRO A 36 -11.82 14.39 17.02
C PRO A 36 -13.17 13.76 17.35
N LEU A 37 -13.65 12.79 16.57
CA LEU A 37 -14.93 12.10 16.84
C LEU A 37 -14.76 10.99 17.88
N ILE A 38 -13.54 10.48 18.04
CA ILE A 38 -13.18 9.40 18.97
C ILE A 38 -12.48 9.89 20.23
N THR A 39 -11.95 11.13 20.22
CA THR A 39 -11.24 11.73 21.36
C THR A 39 -12.05 12.76 22.15
N LYS A 40 -13.32 12.94 21.81
CA LYS A 40 -14.28 13.72 22.60
C LYS A 40 -14.92 12.89 23.70
#